data_AF-A0A914W0S1-F1
#
_entry.id   AF-A0A914W0S1-F1
#
_cell.length_a   1.000
_cell.length_b   1.000
_cell.length_c   1.000
_cell.angle_alpha   90.00
_cell.angle_beta   90.00
_cell.angle_gamma   90.00
#
_symmetry.space_group_name_H-M   'P 1'
#
loop_
_entity.id
_entity.type
_entity.pdbx_description
1 polymer ?
#
loop_
_entity_poly.entity_id
_entity_poly.type
_entity_poly.pdbx_seq_one_letter_code
_entity_poly.pdbx_strand_id
1 'polypeptide(L)'
;MNALLLRSAANFRPPQCVLPRAISTSAVLSKNMSAKYKGTTKRSRMLTYDMAMRPQHIGVRKAWLTWHTQDLEDFRQTQPYQVAQDEIIRRFIRGLFIDSITRDGEEVSTFELFKNYIRKSNIDRNWAI
;
A
#
# COMPACT_ATOMS: atom_id res chain seq x y z
N MET A 1 10.46 -63.04 17.63
CA MET A 1 11.47 -62.69 18.64
C MET A 1 12.38 -61.62 18.06
N ASN A 2 12.33 -60.41 18.63
CA ASN A 2 13.31 -59.30 18.63
C ASN A 2 13.62 -58.65 17.26
N ALA A 3 13.18 -57.45 16.91
CA ALA A 3 13.17 -56.13 17.56
C ALA A 3 14.56 -55.58 17.94
N LEU A 4 14.84 -54.36 17.42
CA LEU A 4 15.95 -53.43 17.75
C LEU A 4 17.30 -53.83 17.11
N LEU A 5 17.93 -53.04 16.22
CA LEU A 5 18.63 -51.75 16.41
C LEU A 5 19.05 -51.30 14.97
N LEU A 6 19.15 -50.07 14.52
CA LEU A 6 19.13 -48.73 15.10
C LEU A 6 18.78 -47.77 13.95
N ARG A 7 17.75 -46.94 14.15
CA ARG A 7 17.49 -45.74 13.34
C ARG A 7 18.62 -44.74 13.59
N SER A 8 19.38 -44.36 12.56
CA SER A 8 20.02 -43.05 12.52
C SER A 8 20.53 -42.72 11.12
N ALA A 9 19.76 -41.92 10.40
CA ALA A 9 20.29 -40.95 9.44
C ALA A 9 19.27 -39.82 9.42
N ALA A 10 19.47 -38.91 10.37
CA ALA A 10 18.68 -37.71 10.55
C ALA A 10 18.58 -36.93 9.22
N ASN A 11 17.34 -36.57 8.86
CA ASN A 11 16.99 -35.30 8.22
C ASN A 11 17.96 -34.81 7.14
N PHE A 12 18.01 -35.48 5.99
CA PHE A 12 18.52 -34.83 4.77
C PHE A 12 17.44 -33.83 4.31
N ARG A 13 17.42 -32.64 4.94
CA ARG A 13 16.67 -31.51 4.40
C ARG A 13 17.29 -31.22 3.03
N PRO A 14 16.53 -31.26 1.92
CA PRO A 14 17.08 -30.84 0.64
C PRO A 14 17.62 -29.42 0.81
N PRO A 15 18.77 -29.09 0.19
CA PRO A 15 19.30 -27.74 0.25
C PRO A 15 18.17 -26.78 -0.11
N GLN A 16 17.99 -25.76 0.73
CA GLN A 16 17.05 -24.66 0.48
C GLN A 16 17.20 -24.26 -0.98
N CYS A 17 16.13 -24.40 -1.78
CA CYS A 17 16.12 -23.91 -3.14
C CYS A 17 16.37 -22.40 -3.08
N VAL A 18 17.63 -22.01 -3.21
CA VAL A 18 18.01 -20.64 -3.52
C VAL A 18 17.38 -20.39 -4.89
N LEU A 19 16.20 -19.79 -4.90
CA LEU A 19 15.56 -19.39 -6.15
C LEU A 19 16.61 -18.57 -6.89
N PRO A 20 17.06 -18.99 -8.09
CA PRO A 20 18.02 -18.22 -8.83
C PRO A 20 17.43 -16.83 -9.00
N ARG A 21 18.23 -15.80 -8.71
CA ARG A 21 17.86 -14.41 -8.97
C ARG A 21 17.59 -14.32 -10.48
N ALA A 22 16.32 -14.48 -10.87
CA ALA A 22 15.94 -14.50 -12.27
C ALA A 22 16.25 -13.11 -12.85
N ILE A 23 17.20 -13.06 -13.78
CA ILE A 23 17.47 -11.85 -14.55
C ILE A 23 16.40 -11.79 -15.62
N SER A 24 15.53 -10.77 -15.56
CA SER A 24 14.55 -10.53 -16.61
C SER A 24 15.29 -10.14 -17.88
N THR A 25 15.32 -11.02 -18.89
CA THR A 25 15.93 -10.76 -20.20
C THR A 25 15.01 -9.99 -21.14
N SER A 26 13.79 -9.67 -20.71
CA SER A 26 12.84 -8.84 -21.46
C SER A 26 13.39 -7.42 -21.65
N ALA A 27 13.19 -6.83 -22.82
CA ALA A 27 13.55 -5.44 -23.10
C ALA A 27 12.97 -4.46 -22.05
N VAL A 28 13.82 -3.55 -21.53
CA VAL A 28 13.39 -2.50 -20.61
C VAL A 28 12.51 -1.52 -21.39
N LEU A 29 11.21 -1.47 -21.07
CA LEU A 29 10.29 -0.53 -21.66
C LEU A 29 10.17 0.71 -20.76
N SER A 30 10.56 1.88 -21.27
CA SER A 30 10.52 3.18 -20.59
C SER A 30 9.09 3.73 -20.46
N LYS A 31 8.21 2.99 -19.78
CA LYS A 31 6.83 3.41 -19.52
C LYS A 31 6.81 4.50 -18.46
N ASN A 32 6.01 5.55 -18.67
CA ASN A 32 5.78 6.57 -17.66
C ASN A 32 5.03 5.99 -16.45
N MET A 33 5.70 5.95 -15.30
CA MET A 33 5.21 5.40 -14.02
C MET A 33 4.77 6.47 -13.01
N SER A 34 4.88 7.76 -13.33
CA SER A 34 4.60 8.84 -12.38
C SER A 34 3.13 8.87 -11.95
N ALA A 35 2.91 8.90 -10.63
CA ALA A 35 1.61 8.91 -9.93
C ALA A 35 0.55 7.96 -10.52
N LYS A 36 0.97 6.74 -10.88
CA LYS A 36 0.08 5.68 -11.36
C LYS A 36 0.11 4.49 -10.42
N TYR A 37 -1.06 4.07 -9.99
CA TYR A 37 -1.24 2.79 -9.32
C TYR A 37 -1.41 1.69 -10.35
N LYS A 38 -0.66 0.60 -10.18
CA LYS A 38 -0.80 -0.58 -11.03
C LYS A 38 -2.12 -1.29 -10.68
N GLY A 39 -2.85 -1.68 -11.72
CA GLY A 39 -4.04 -2.52 -11.54
C GLY A 39 -3.65 -3.87 -10.94
N THR A 40 -4.42 -4.32 -9.95
CA THR A 40 -4.30 -5.67 -9.40
C THR A 40 -5.21 -6.62 -10.18
N THR A 41 -4.80 -7.88 -10.37
CA THR A 41 -5.55 -8.90 -11.14
C THR A 41 -7.01 -9.02 -10.71
N LYS A 42 -7.29 -8.91 -9.40
CA LYS A 42 -8.64 -9.00 -8.82
C LYS A 42 -9.26 -7.66 -8.45
N ARG A 43 -8.66 -6.53 -8.87
CA ARG A 43 -9.05 -5.18 -8.41
C ARG A 43 -9.20 -5.09 -6.88
N SER A 44 -8.32 -5.77 -6.16
CA SER A 44 -8.42 -5.91 -4.70
C SER A 44 -8.02 -4.65 -3.95
N ARG A 45 -7.29 -3.72 -4.59
CA ARG A 45 -6.90 -2.45 -3.98
C ARG A 45 -7.94 -1.38 -4.27
N MET A 46 -8.50 -0.81 -3.21
CA MET A 46 -9.33 0.38 -3.28
C MET A 46 -8.45 1.60 -3.51
N LEU A 47 -8.89 2.52 -4.36
CA LEU A 47 -8.19 3.76 -4.65
C LEU A 47 -9.12 4.92 -4.35
N THR A 48 -8.60 5.95 -3.68
CA THR A 48 -9.33 7.20 -3.53
C THR A 48 -9.41 7.92 -4.87
N TYR A 49 -10.37 8.84 -5.00
CA TYR A 49 -10.55 9.66 -6.19
C TYR A 49 -9.23 10.26 -6.68
N ASP A 50 -8.46 10.85 -5.76
CA ASP A 50 -7.20 11.52 -6.04
C ASP A 50 -6.06 10.59 -6.47
N MET A 51 -6.09 9.34 -6.02
CA MET A 51 -5.12 8.29 -6.37
C MET A 51 -5.41 7.69 -7.75
N ALA A 52 -6.68 7.64 -8.16
CA ALA A 52 -7.08 7.11 -9.46
C ALA A 52 -6.74 8.04 -10.64
N MET A 53 -6.50 9.33 -10.38
CA MET A 53 -6.23 10.33 -11.40
C MET A 53 -4.75 10.38 -11.80
N ARG A 54 -4.48 10.35 -13.11
CA ARG A 54 -3.13 10.53 -13.68
C ARG A 54 -2.66 12.00 -13.57
N PRO A 55 -1.34 12.26 -13.54
CA PRO A 55 -0.77 13.61 -13.46
C PRO A 55 -1.29 14.59 -14.53
N GLN A 56 -1.55 14.09 -15.74
CA GLN A 56 -2.03 14.89 -16.86
C GLN A 56 -3.43 15.50 -16.65
N HIS A 57 -4.18 15.03 -15.64
CA HIS A 57 -5.52 15.54 -15.36
C HIS A 57 -5.55 16.61 -14.26
N ILE A 58 -4.39 17.07 -13.80
CA ILE A 58 -4.30 18.21 -12.89
C ILE A 58 -4.83 19.45 -13.62
N GLY A 59 -5.72 20.20 -12.98
CA GLY A 59 -6.41 21.36 -13.55
C GLY A 59 -7.69 21.04 -14.34
N VAL A 60 -7.99 19.77 -14.61
CA VAL A 60 -9.22 19.36 -15.32
C VAL A 60 -10.12 18.51 -14.42
N ARG A 61 -9.61 17.35 -13.98
CA ARG A 61 -10.36 16.43 -13.09
C ARG A 61 -9.89 16.52 -11.65
N LYS A 62 -8.61 16.85 -11.45
CA LYS A 62 -7.99 16.94 -10.14
C LYS A 62 -7.48 18.35 -9.90
N ALA A 63 -7.77 18.90 -8.73
CA ALA A 63 -7.24 20.19 -8.29
C ALA A 63 -5.83 20.04 -7.68
N TRP A 64 -5.21 21.17 -7.37
CA TRP A 64 -3.95 21.21 -6.63
C TRP A 64 -4.18 20.95 -5.14
N LEU A 65 -3.24 20.23 -4.50
CA LEU A 65 -3.29 19.94 -3.06
C LEU A 65 -2.85 21.13 -2.21
N THR A 66 -2.13 22.08 -2.82
CA THR A 66 -1.62 23.29 -2.20
C THR A 66 -1.89 24.46 -3.12
N TRP A 67 -2.16 25.61 -2.53
CA TRP A 67 -2.35 26.87 -3.24
C TRP A 67 -1.47 27.92 -2.58
N HIS A 68 -0.59 28.54 -3.37
CA HIS A 68 0.25 29.65 -2.92
C HIS A 68 0.55 30.59 -4.09
N THR A 69 0.84 31.85 -3.77
CA THR A 69 1.11 32.90 -4.75
C THR A 69 2.48 32.79 -5.41
N GLN A 70 3.41 32.00 -4.88
CA GLN A 70 4.80 31.94 -5.37
C GLN A 70 4.97 31.33 -6.77
N ASP A 71 3.99 30.57 -7.24
CA ASP A 71 4.05 29.96 -8.58
C ASP A 71 3.55 30.90 -9.67
N LEU A 72 3.05 32.09 -9.30
CA LEU A 72 2.72 33.13 -10.26
C LEU A 72 4.01 33.80 -10.74
N GLU A 73 4.06 34.10 -12.04
CA GLU A 73 5.24 34.66 -12.72
C GLU A 73 5.79 35.91 -11.99
N ASP A 74 4.90 36.80 -11.54
CA ASP A 74 5.25 38.06 -10.89
C ASP A 74 5.82 37.90 -9.46
N PHE A 75 5.54 36.77 -8.81
CA PHE A 75 5.89 36.51 -7.41
C PHE A 75 6.90 35.37 -7.26
N ARG A 76 7.54 34.97 -8.36
CA ARG A 76 8.43 33.80 -8.39
C ARG A 76 9.69 34.07 -7.60
N GLN A 77 9.73 33.53 -6.38
CA GLN A 77 10.92 33.60 -5.53
C GLN A 77 11.97 32.57 -5.97
N THR A 78 13.25 32.92 -5.83
CA THR A 78 14.38 32.02 -6.16
C THR A 78 14.41 30.76 -5.31
N GLN A 79 13.89 30.83 -4.08
CA GLN A 79 13.83 29.70 -3.15
C GLN A 79 12.38 29.42 -2.74
N PRO A 80 11.82 28.24 -3.06
CA PRO A 80 10.43 27.92 -2.77
C PRO A 80 10.26 27.50 -1.30
N TYR A 81 10.20 28.47 -0.39
CA TYR A 81 10.03 28.23 1.05
C TYR A 81 8.71 27.50 1.37
N GLN A 82 7.64 27.83 0.66
CA GLN A 82 6.29 27.29 0.89
C GLN A 82 6.22 25.80 0.56
N VAL A 83 6.98 25.35 -0.43
CA VAL A 83 7.09 23.93 -0.78
C VAL A 83 7.77 23.15 0.35
N ALA A 84 8.84 23.70 0.94
CA ALA A 84 9.49 23.08 2.09
C ALA A 84 8.56 23.03 3.31
N GLN A 85 7.79 24.09 3.55
CA GLN A 85 6.79 24.13 4.62
C GLN A 85 5.70 23.07 4.43
N ASP A 86 5.14 22.93 3.22
CA ASP A 86 4.10 21.92 2.95
C ASP A 86 4.61 20.50 3.21
N GLU A 87 5.83 20.17 2.78
CA GLU A 87 6.45 18.87 3.03
C GLU A 87 6.61 18.58 4.53
N ILE A 88 7.03 19.59 5.31
CA ILE A 88 7.17 19.47 6.76
C ILE A 88 5.80 19.21 7.39
N ILE A 89 4.80 20.03 7.06
CA ILE A 89 3.44 19.91 7.61
C ILE A 89 2.83 18.57 7.23
N ARG A 90 2.97 18.13 5.99
CA ARG A 90 2.43 16.86 5.48
C ARG A 90 3.06 15.66 6.19
N ARG A 91 4.37 15.69 6.46
CA ARG A 91 5.06 14.66 7.25
C ARG A 91 4.66 14.71 8.72
N PHE A 92 4.55 15.90 9.28
CA PHE A 92 4.17 16.11 10.67
C PHE A 92 2.76 15.58 10.96
N ILE A 93 1.78 15.97 10.14
CA ILE A 93 0.39 15.49 10.25
C ILE A 93 0.33 13.96 10.13
N ARG A 94 1.07 13.37 9.17
CA ARG A 94 1.15 11.90 9.02
C ARG A 94 1.82 11.21 10.21
N GLY A 95 2.77 11.87 10.87
CA GLY A 95 3.44 11.33 12.06
C GLY A 95 2.58 11.44 13.33
N LEU A 96 1.78 12.50 13.44
CA LEU A 96 0.85 12.69 14.56
C LEU A 96 -0.38 11.77 14.48
N PHE A 97 -0.91 11.59 13.27
CA PHE A 97 -2.15 10.88 13.03
C PHE A 97 -1.89 9.56 12.27
N ILE A 98 -1.37 8.58 13.00
CA ILE A 98 -0.93 7.29 12.44
C ILE A 98 -2.14 6.46 11.93
N ASP A 99 -3.25 6.46 12.67
CA ASP A 99 -4.40 5.58 12.42
C ASP A 99 -5.63 6.28 11.85
N SER A 100 -5.72 7.61 11.94
CA SER A 100 -6.93 8.35 11.53
C SER A 100 -6.89 8.87 10.09
N ILE A 101 -5.74 8.81 9.40
CA ILE A 101 -5.62 9.25 8.02
C ILE A 101 -5.73 8.04 7.09
N THR A 102 -6.68 8.11 6.15
CA THR A 102 -6.94 7.06 5.16
C THR A 102 -5.74 6.90 4.23
N ARG A 103 -4.85 5.96 4.54
CA ARG A 103 -3.55 5.87 3.87
C ARG A 103 -3.62 5.23 2.49
N ASP A 104 -4.62 4.38 2.22
CA ASP A 104 -4.66 3.57 1.00
C ASP A 104 -6.06 3.10 0.56
N GLY A 105 -7.12 3.81 0.94
CA GLY A 105 -8.50 3.39 0.63
C GLY A 105 -8.92 2.09 1.33
N GLU A 106 -8.03 1.45 2.10
CA GLU A 106 -8.39 0.51 3.15
C GLU A 106 -8.92 1.29 4.35
N GLU A 107 -10.17 1.73 4.23
CA GLU A 107 -11.03 1.51 5.37
C GLU A 107 -11.26 0.00 5.38
N VAL A 108 -10.91 -0.68 6.46
CA VAL A 108 -11.70 -1.85 6.81
C VAL A 108 -13.09 -1.26 6.99
N SER A 109 -13.93 -1.36 5.95
CA SER A 109 -15.21 -0.68 5.96
C SER A 109 -15.84 -1.02 7.29
N THR A 110 -16.29 -0.03 8.05
CA THR A 110 -16.86 -0.29 9.39
C THR A 110 -17.95 -1.36 9.30
N PHE A 111 -18.57 -1.48 8.12
CA PHE A 111 -19.45 -2.55 7.68
C PHE A 111 -18.82 -3.95 7.59
N GLU A 112 -17.59 -4.12 7.08
CA GLU A 112 -16.86 -5.40 7.11
C GLU A 112 -16.34 -5.76 8.50
N LEU A 113 -15.91 -4.78 9.31
CA LEU A 113 -15.65 -5.03 10.74
C LEU A 113 -16.93 -5.49 11.46
N PHE A 114 -18.07 -4.83 11.18
CA PHE A 114 -19.37 -5.20 11.74
C PHE A 114 -19.85 -6.58 11.26
N LYS A 115 -19.72 -6.90 9.96
CA LYS A 115 -20.03 -8.24 9.42
C LYS A 115 -19.18 -9.33 10.06
N ASN A 116 -17.88 -9.08 10.24
CA ASN A 116 -16.98 -10.02 10.88
C ASN A 116 -17.28 -10.18 12.38
N TYR A 117 -17.67 -9.11 13.06
CA TYR A 117 -18.15 -9.15 14.44
C TYR A 117 -19.44 -9.97 14.58
N ILE A 118 -20.45 -9.71 13.76
CA ILE A 118 -21.71 -10.46 13.76
C ILE A 118 -21.48 -11.93 13.43
N ARG A 119 -20.65 -12.24 12.41
CA ARG A 119 -20.29 -13.62 12.05
C ARG A 119 -19.59 -14.34 13.20
N LYS A 120 -18.66 -13.68 13.90
CA LYS A 120 -17.97 -14.25 15.07
C LYS A 120 -18.95 -14.51 16.23
N SER A 121 -19.83 -13.55 16.52
CA SER A 121 -20.86 -13.69 17.56
C SER A 121 -21.86 -14.84 17.29
N ASN A 122 -22.09 -15.19 16.02
CA ASN A 122 -23.01 -16.27 15.65
C ASN A 122 -22.35 -17.65 15.73
N ILE A 123 -21.05 -17.73 15.41
CA ILE A 123 -20.25 -18.94 15.66
C ILE A 123 -20.15 -19.20 17.16
N ASP A 124 -20.04 -18.13 17.96
CA ASP A 124 -19.89 -18.27 19.40
C ASP A 124 -21.16 -18.76 20.13
N ARG A 125 -22.33 -18.55 19.51
CA ARG A 125 -23.61 -19.07 20.04
C ARG A 125 -23.87 -20.53 19.70
N ASN A 126 -23.18 -21.10 18.71
CA ASN A 126 -23.38 -22.49 18.29
C ASN A 126 -22.53 -23.51 19.07
N TRP A 127 -21.53 -23.07 19.86
CA TRP A 127 -20.78 -23.95 20.76
C TRP A 127 -21.33 -23.97 22.20
N ALA A 128 -22.29 -23.11 22.51
CA ALA A 128 -22.90 -22.97 23.84
C ALA A 128 -24.17 -23.81 24.05
N ILE A 129 -24.36 -24.87 23.23
CA ILE A 129 -25.43 -25.88 23.36
C ILE A 129 -24.77 -27.24 23.56
#